data_AF-A0A2E0W2H9-F1
#
_entry.id   AF-A0A2E0W2H9-F1
#
_cell.length_a   1.000
_cell.length_b   1.000
_cell.length_c   1.000
_cell.angle_alpha   90.00
_cell.angle_beta   90.00
_cell.angle_gamma   90.00
#
_symmetry.space_group_name_H-M   'P 1'
#
loop_
_entity.id
_entity.type
_entity.pdbx_description
1 polymer ?
#
loop_
_entity_poly.entity_id
_entity_poly.type
_entity_poly.pdbx_seq_one_letter_code
_entity_poly.pdbx_strand_id
1 'polypeptide(L)'
;MNLAIHCAGDITTVGVEKEEKIKFINLPSKYLFSNPNVFTDRLINILSDKLQILDNYPFENAVISVSGEIKGTRILLSDFLNKISLTDGFTGFDFGAALKNLSYNTFLINDIETYSHGIIKSGKLDTYSLLLVKDHFVGSSFIINDSFAVLDWNQFNSWGLGFNPNKHIGNILIDDILFDDIRNITEEYTDRFIDFIKLIIDKQKKNSINITNVIFLSEDIDLIDDKKLRLEYPEIIFYIDKLYKPNYSIQVNGCFTSLKQNNDDLNDSINKFFEGVLPLDNSFLQKAFDFISGKKIDQVVYCAEGGKELRKLNTSSEFFSHFNETKPFANPDNYYLFNFDDNQKLKVKLRHIDEENFLKKIKF
;
A
#
# COMPACT_ATOMS: atom_id res chain seq x y z
N MET A 1 -11.55 18.82 18.65
CA MET A 1 -12.10 17.43 18.67
C MET A 1 -11.69 16.81 17.35
N ASN A 2 -11.11 15.61 17.37
CA ASN A 2 -10.60 14.94 16.17
C ASN A 2 -11.44 13.71 15.84
N LEU A 3 -11.62 13.43 14.56
CA LEU A 3 -12.28 12.25 14.02
C LEU A 3 -11.23 11.32 13.40
N ALA A 4 -11.34 10.03 13.68
CA ALA A 4 -10.58 8.97 13.02
C ALA A 4 -11.56 7.96 12.42
N ILE A 5 -11.35 7.60 11.16
CA ILE A 5 -12.07 6.53 10.46
C ILE A 5 -11.01 5.60 9.89
N HIS A 6 -10.90 4.40 10.42
CA HIS A 6 -9.97 3.40 9.93
C HIS A 6 -10.73 2.21 9.37
N CYS A 7 -10.64 2.02 8.07
CA CYS A 7 -11.17 0.87 7.36
C CYS A 7 -10.05 -0.14 7.12
N ALA A 8 -10.10 -1.26 7.83
CA ALA A 8 -9.33 -2.43 7.47
C ALA A 8 -10.35 -3.52 7.13
N GLY A 9 -10.33 -3.97 5.89
CA GLY A 9 -11.24 -5.02 5.40
C GLY A 9 -12.67 -4.85 5.84
N ASP A 10 -13.25 -5.94 6.34
CA ASP A 10 -14.66 -5.99 6.67
C ASP A 10 -15.05 -5.19 7.92
N ILE A 11 -14.09 -4.61 8.66
CA ILE A 11 -14.35 -3.83 9.88
C ILE A 11 -13.80 -2.40 9.75
N THR A 12 -14.70 -1.43 9.95
CA THR A 12 -14.32 -0.03 10.13
C THR A 12 -14.37 0.34 11.60
N THR A 13 -13.29 0.96 12.08
CA THR A 13 -13.27 1.60 13.39
C THR A 13 -13.50 3.10 13.23
N VAL A 14 -14.51 3.64 13.90
CA VAL A 14 -14.75 5.09 13.97
C VAL A 14 -14.43 5.57 15.38
N GLY A 15 -13.50 6.51 15.50
CA GLY A 15 -13.03 7.06 16.76
C GLY A 15 -13.17 8.57 16.82
N VAL A 16 -13.49 9.10 17.99
CA VAL A 16 -13.53 10.53 18.29
C VAL A 16 -12.66 10.83 19.50
N GLU A 17 -11.74 11.78 19.37
CA GLU A 17 -10.88 12.27 20.45
C GLU A 17 -11.36 13.64 20.95
N LYS A 18 -11.70 13.71 22.24
CA LYS A 18 -12.03 14.95 22.95
C LYS A 18 -11.33 14.95 24.31
N GLU A 19 -10.54 16.00 24.60
CA GLU A 19 -9.84 16.16 25.88
C GLU A 19 -9.03 14.91 26.27
N GLU A 20 -8.26 14.37 25.32
CA GLU A 20 -7.43 13.16 25.47
C GLU A 20 -8.19 11.85 25.76
N LYS A 21 -9.53 11.89 25.77
CA LYS A 21 -10.37 10.70 25.84
C LYS A 21 -10.80 10.30 24.45
N ILE A 22 -10.50 9.07 24.08
CA ILE A 22 -10.93 8.46 22.83
C ILE A 22 -12.17 7.61 23.09
N LYS A 23 -13.25 7.90 22.37
CA LYS A 23 -14.39 6.98 22.22
C LYS A 23 -14.35 6.40 20.83
N PHE A 24 -14.47 5.09 20.70
CA PHE A 24 -14.52 4.44 19.39
C PHE A 24 -15.54 3.32 19.35
N ILE A 25 -15.89 2.92 18.14
CA ILE A 25 -16.76 1.80 17.83
C ILE A 25 -16.20 1.05 16.63
N ASN A 26 -16.44 -0.26 16.61
CA ASN A 26 -16.18 -1.10 15.45
C ASN A 26 -17.52 -1.42 14.78
N LEU A 27 -17.58 -1.33 13.46
CA LEU A 27 -18.76 -1.64 12.67
C LEU A 27 -18.37 -2.28 11.34
N PRO A 28 -19.25 -3.09 10.73
CA PRO A 28 -18.98 -3.66 9.41
C PRO A 28 -18.71 -2.56 8.38
N SER A 29 -17.62 -2.63 7.62
CA SER A 29 -17.19 -1.58 6.68
C SER A 29 -18.25 -1.22 5.66
N LYS A 30 -19.04 -2.21 5.21
CA LYS A 30 -20.19 -2.00 4.30
C LYS A 30 -21.23 -0.99 4.83
N TYR A 31 -21.28 -0.73 6.14
CA TYR A 31 -22.19 0.27 6.69
C TYR A 31 -21.79 1.68 6.27
N LEU A 32 -20.50 2.00 6.22
CA LEU A 32 -20.02 3.29 5.72
C LEU A 32 -19.82 3.28 4.20
N PHE A 33 -19.19 2.23 3.68
CA PHE A 33 -18.60 2.22 2.34
C PHE A 33 -19.42 1.45 1.28
N SER A 34 -20.70 1.15 1.51
CA SER A 34 -21.52 0.50 0.46
C SER A 34 -22.04 1.45 -0.63
N ASN A 35 -21.99 2.77 -0.43
CA ASN A 35 -22.36 3.75 -1.46
C ASN A 35 -21.67 5.11 -1.16
N PRO A 36 -20.79 5.61 -2.06
CA PRO A 36 -20.08 6.86 -1.84
C PRO A 36 -21.00 8.08 -1.64
N ASN A 37 -22.15 8.12 -2.32
CA ASN A 37 -23.07 9.27 -2.31
C ASN A 37 -23.75 9.50 -0.96
N VAL A 38 -23.82 8.46 -0.12
CA VAL A 38 -24.45 8.53 1.22
C VAL A 38 -23.43 8.32 2.34
N PHE A 39 -22.13 8.31 2.02
CA PHE A 39 -21.05 8.11 2.99
C PHE A 39 -21.15 9.09 4.17
N THR A 40 -21.26 10.39 3.87
CA THR A 40 -21.30 11.46 4.88
C THR A 40 -22.53 11.36 5.78
N ASP A 41 -23.72 11.14 5.20
CA ASP A 41 -24.96 11.02 5.96
C ASP A 41 -24.92 9.83 6.92
N ARG A 42 -24.36 8.70 6.47
CA ARG A 42 -24.21 7.51 7.33
C ARG A 42 -23.19 7.72 8.44
N LEU A 43 -22.08 8.40 8.14
CA LEU A 43 -21.09 8.76 9.15
C LEU A 43 -21.71 9.66 10.23
N ILE A 44 -22.49 10.67 9.84
CA ILE A 44 -23.20 11.56 10.78
C ILE A 44 -24.14 10.74 11.68
N ASN A 45 -24.94 9.84 11.09
CA ASN A 45 -25.84 8.99 11.86
C ASN A 45 -25.08 8.08 12.84
N ILE A 46 -23.93 7.53 12.43
CA ILE A 46 -23.08 6.72 13.30
C ILE A 46 -22.53 7.56 14.46
N LEU A 47 -22.04 8.77 14.19
CA LEU A 47 -21.51 9.67 15.21
C LEU A 47 -22.59 10.08 16.23
N SER A 48 -23.81 10.38 15.76
CA SER A 48 -24.96 10.68 16.61
C SER A 48 -25.38 9.45 17.43
N ASP A 49 -25.75 8.35 16.76
CA ASP A 49 -26.48 7.25 17.40
C ASP A 49 -25.59 6.32 18.21
N LYS A 50 -24.36 6.11 17.77
CA LYS A 50 -23.43 5.14 18.38
C LYS A 50 -22.41 5.80 19.27
N LEU A 51 -21.91 6.98 18.91
CA LEU A 51 -20.92 7.71 19.70
C LEU A 51 -21.51 8.84 20.54
N GLN A 52 -22.82 9.12 20.40
CA GLN A 52 -23.55 10.14 21.16
C GLN A 52 -22.93 11.54 21.00
N ILE A 53 -22.43 11.83 19.80
CA ILE A 53 -21.90 13.15 19.44
C ILE A 53 -23.06 13.96 18.86
N LEU A 54 -23.80 14.64 19.74
CA LEU A 54 -25.11 15.16 19.37
C LEU A 54 -25.09 16.50 18.60
N ASP A 55 -24.13 17.41 18.78
CA ASP A 55 -24.22 18.75 18.14
C ASP A 55 -22.87 19.49 17.97
N ASN A 56 -21.72 18.80 18.01
CA ASN A 56 -20.40 19.46 18.07
C ASN A 56 -19.59 19.36 16.77
N TYR A 57 -20.18 19.77 15.65
CA TYR A 57 -19.45 19.99 14.39
C TYR A 57 -19.09 21.47 14.21
N PRO A 58 -17.99 21.77 13.53
CA PRO A 58 -17.08 20.84 12.83
C PRO A 58 -15.95 20.28 13.72
N PHE A 59 -15.47 19.08 13.38
CA PHE A 59 -14.21 18.56 13.89
C PHE A 59 -13.04 19.44 13.43
N GLU A 60 -11.99 19.49 14.24
CA GLU A 60 -10.76 20.17 13.87
C GLU A 60 -10.07 19.44 12.72
N ASN A 61 -9.87 18.13 12.92
CA ASN A 61 -9.26 17.26 11.94
C ASN A 61 -10.08 15.97 11.82
N ALA A 62 -10.17 15.46 10.59
CA ALA A 62 -10.65 14.12 10.28
C ALA A 62 -9.52 13.34 9.59
N VAL A 63 -9.13 12.19 10.14
CA VAL A 63 -8.22 11.25 9.50
C VAL A 63 -9.01 10.06 9.00
N ILE A 64 -8.86 9.76 7.73
CA ILE A 64 -9.44 8.60 7.08
C ILE A 64 -8.28 7.72 6.65
N SER A 65 -8.34 6.48 7.09
CA SER A 65 -7.35 5.46 6.84
C SER A 65 -8.02 4.33 6.09
N VAL A 66 -7.57 4.07 4.87
CA VAL A 66 -8.16 3.08 3.96
C VAL A 66 -7.05 2.42 3.15
N SER A 67 -7.26 1.16 2.76
CA SER A 67 -6.39 0.50 1.79
C SER A 67 -6.64 1.06 0.39
N GLY A 68 -5.57 1.46 -0.30
CA GLY A 68 -5.65 1.90 -1.70
C GLY A 68 -4.56 2.89 -2.09
N GLU A 69 -4.60 3.29 -3.37
CA GLU A 69 -3.78 4.36 -3.92
C GLU A 69 -4.43 5.71 -3.60
N ILE A 70 -3.68 6.61 -2.97
CA ILE A 70 -4.18 7.87 -2.41
C ILE A 70 -3.41 9.05 -3.00
N LYS A 71 -4.12 10.15 -3.29
CA LYS A 71 -3.55 11.44 -3.68
C LYS A 71 -4.26 12.58 -2.98
N GLY A 72 -3.61 13.18 -1.99
CA GLY A 72 -4.24 14.20 -1.13
C GLY A 72 -5.40 13.58 -0.37
N THR A 73 -6.60 14.14 -0.51
CA THR A 73 -7.84 13.61 0.11
C THR A 73 -8.63 12.67 -0.80
N ARG A 74 -8.09 12.33 -1.97
CA ARG A 74 -8.76 11.49 -2.97
C ARG A 74 -8.18 10.09 -2.97
N ILE A 75 -9.04 9.10 -3.06
CA ILE A 75 -8.65 7.73 -3.37
C ILE A 75 -8.66 7.54 -4.88
N LEU A 76 -7.52 7.21 -5.46
CA LEU A 76 -7.38 6.96 -6.89
C LEU A 76 -7.92 5.58 -7.24
N LEU A 77 -7.55 4.58 -6.44
CA LEU A 77 -8.01 3.21 -6.61
C LEU A 77 -8.04 2.48 -5.26
N SER A 78 -9.10 1.70 -5.03
CA SER A 78 -9.14 0.73 -3.93
C SER A 78 -9.99 -0.45 -4.34
N ASP A 79 -9.34 -1.57 -4.62
CA ASP A 79 -10.01 -2.82 -4.96
C ASP A 79 -10.94 -3.26 -3.84
N PHE A 80 -10.52 -3.07 -2.59
CA PHE A 80 -11.34 -3.40 -1.43
C PHE A 80 -12.61 -2.55 -1.36
N LEU A 81 -12.50 -1.20 -1.35
CA LEU A 81 -13.68 -0.34 -1.25
C LEU A 81 -14.61 -0.50 -2.46
N ASN A 82 -14.04 -0.72 -3.65
CA ASN A 82 -14.82 -1.00 -4.86
C ASN A 82 -15.58 -2.34 -4.75
N LYS A 83 -14.96 -3.36 -4.16
CA LYS A 83 -15.59 -4.68 -3.95
C LYS A 83 -16.77 -4.62 -2.97
N ILE A 84 -16.69 -3.78 -1.93
CA ILE A 84 -17.77 -3.66 -0.93
C ILE A 84 -18.83 -2.60 -1.30
N SER A 85 -18.55 -1.76 -2.29
CA SER A 85 -19.54 -0.82 -2.83
C SER A 85 -20.65 -1.59 -3.57
N LEU A 86 -21.90 -1.17 -3.38
CA LEU A 86 -23.08 -1.70 -4.07
C LEU A 86 -23.47 -0.84 -5.27
N THR A 87 -22.77 0.28 -5.49
CA THR A 87 -23.06 1.28 -6.52
C THR A 87 -21.77 1.62 -7.26
N ASP A 88 -21.63 2.85 -7.73
CA ASP A 88 -20.35 3.40 -8.16
C ASP A 88 -19.30 3.11 -7.08
N GLY A 89 -18.14 2.62 -7.50
CA GLY A 89 -17.00 2.36 -6.61
C GLY A 89 -16.48 3.65 -5.96
N PHE A 90 -15.46 3.51 -5.14
CA PHE A 90 -14.76 4.64 -4.52
C PHE A 90 -13.65 5.22 -5.41
N THR A 91 -13.36 4.65 -6.58
CA THR A 91 -12.39 5.22 -7.53
C THR A 91 -12.67 6.71 -7.80
N GLY A 92 -11.71 7.57 -7.48
CA GLY A 92 -11.80 9.02 -7.62
C GLY A 92 -12.57 9.74 -6.52
N PHE A 93 -13.09 9.03 -5.51
CA PHE A 93 -13.84 9.61 -4.40
C PHE A 93 -12.96 10.53 -3.54
N ASP A 94 -13.46 11.73 -3.26
CA ASP A 94 -12.74 12.77 -2.53
C ASP A 94 -13.32 12.95 -1.13
N PHE A 95 -12.64 12.39 -0.13
CA PHE A 95 -13.08 12.46 1.27
C PHE A 95 -13.07 13.89 1.80
N GLY A 96 -12.17 14.74 1.31
CA GLY A 96 -12.11 16.15 1.70
C GLY A 96 -13.36 16.90 1.24
N ALA A 97 -13.81 16.65 0.00
CA ALA A 97 -15.06 17.21 -0.49
C ALA A 97 -16.29 16.65 0.26
N ALA A 98 -16.29 15.35 0.55
CA ALA A 98 -17.38 14.67 1.26
C ALA A 98 -17.53 15.16 2.72
N LEU A 99 -16.42 15.51 3.38
CA LEU A 99 -16.39 15.89 4.80
C LEU A 99 -16.21 17.40 5.06
N LYS A 100 -16.30 18.23 4.01
CA LYS A 100 -16.09 19.70 4.10
C LYS A 100 -16.93 20.42 5.17
N ASN A 101 -18.12 19.89 5.48
CA ASN A 101 -19.02 20.47 6.49
C ASN A 101 -18.88 19.78 7.86
N LEU A 102 -18.17 18.66 7.91
CA LEU A 102 -17.98 17.86 9.12
C LEU A 102 -16.64 18.17 9.81
N SER A 103 -15.62 18.56 9.04
CA SER A 103 -14.27 18.83 9.54
C SER A 103 -13.61 20.00 8.83
N TYR A 104 -12.79 20.78 9.54
CA TYR A 104 -11.96 21.83 8.92
C TYR A 104 -10.84 21.25 8.06
N ASN A 105 -10.13 20.25 8.58
CA ASN A 105 -9.06 19.56 7.86
C ASN A 105 -9.40 18.09 7.67
N THR A 106 -9.18 17.57 6.47
CA THR A 106 -9.33 16.14 6.17
C THR A 106 -8.00 15.59 5.68
N PHE A 107 -7.57 14.49 6.26
CA PHE A 107 -6.37 13.74 5.87
C PHE A 107 -6.80 12.36 5.44
N LEU A 108 -6.30 11.90 4.29
CA LEU A 108 -6.45 10.54 3.83
C LEU A 108 -5.07 9.89 3.86
N ILE A 109 -4.94 8.82 4.62
CA ILE A 109 -3.70 8.08 4.81
C ILE A 109 -3.90 6.62 4.45
N ASN A 110 -2.82 5.94 4.10
CA ASN A 110 -2.90 4.51 3.83
C ASN A 110 -3.05 3.74 5.16
N ASP A 111 -3.72 2.60 5.10
CA ASP A 111 -3.96 1.76 6.27
C ASP A 111 -2.66 1.30 6.94
N ILE A 112 -1.66 0.89 6.16
CA ILE A 112 -0.38 0.44 6.73
C ILE A 112 0.35 1.54 7.49
N GLU A 113 0.27 2.80 7.03
CA GLU A 113 0.84 3.96 7.72
C GLU A 113 0.20 4.12 9.10
N THR A 114 -1.11 3.93 9.15
CA THR A 114 -1.89 4.00 10.39
C THR A 114 -1.45 2.94 11.38
N TYR A 115 -1.26 1.70 10.94
CA TYR A 115 -0.73 0.64 11.79
C TYR A 115 0.69 0.97 12.27
N SER A 116 1.57 1.45 11.40
CA SER A 116 2.93 1.83 11.75
C SER A 116 2.97 2.92 12.83
N HIS A 117 2.21 4.02 12.65
CA HIS A 117 2.09 5.08 13.65
C HIS A 117 1.54 4.57 14.99
N GLY A 118 0.52 3.71 14.94
CA GLY A 118 -0.08 3.12 16.13
C GLY A 118 0.91 2.28 16.93
N ILE A 119 1.72 1.50 16.20
CA ILE A 119 2.76 0.64 16.75
C ILE A 119 3.89 1.47 17.38
N ILE A 120 4.41 2.48 16.67
CA ILE A 120 5.43 3.41 17.19
C ILE A 120 4.96 4.05 18.49
N LYS A 121 3.73 4.59 18.50
CA LYS A 121 3.14 5.23 19.69
C LYS A 121 3.01 4.28 20.89
N SER A 122 2.83 2.98 20.63
CA SER A 122 2.70 2.00 21.71
C SER A 122 3.99 1.78 22.49
N GLY A 123 5.15 2.17 21.93
CA GLY A 123 6.47 2.03 22.55
C GLY A 123 6.90 0.58 22.77
N LYS A 124 6.26 -0.38 22.10
CA LYS A 124 6.43 -1.82 22.35
C LYS A 124 7.59 -2.48 21.59
N LEU A 125 8.34 -1.75 20.76
CA LEU A 125 9.27 -2.36 19.82
C LEU A 125 10.63 -1.70 19.82
N ASP A 126 11.65 -2.52 19.55
CA ASP A 126 13.02 -2.08 19.33
C ASP A 126 13.22 -1.42 17.96
N THR A 127 14.40 -0.82 17.83
CA THR A 127 14.97 -0.04 16.72
C THR A 127 14.70 -0.52 15.28
N TYR A 128 14.45 -1.82 14.98
CA TYR A 128 14.23 -2.30 13.61
C TYR A 128 13.18 -3.42 13.53
N SER A 129 12.00 -3.09 13.00
CA SER A 129 10.87 -4.01 12.91
C SER A 129 10.30 -4.10 11.50
N LEU A 130 9.91 -5.30 11.07
CA LEU A 130 9.08 -5.52 9.90
C LEU A 130 7.62 -5.66 10.35
N LEU A 131 6.77 -4.74 9.91
CA LEU A 131 5.33 -4.82 10.07
C LEU A 131 4.71 -5.43 8.81
N LEU A 132 3.87 -6.43 9.02
CA LEU A 132 3.04 -7.08 8.01
C LEU A 132 1.59 -7.07 8.50
N VAL A 133 0.70 -6.55 7.67
CA VAL A 133 -0.74 -6.51 7.94
C VAL A 133 -1.44 -7.26 6.82
N LYS A 134 -2.00 -8.43 7.15
CA LYS A 134 -2.79 -9.24 6.22
C LYS A 134 -4.27 -9.06 6.53
N ASP A 135 -4.93 -8.36 5.63
CA ASP A 135 -6.37 -8.21 5.58
C ASP A 135 -6.88 -8.78 4.23
N HIS A 136 -7.48 -7.94 3.36
CA HIS A 136 -7.79 -8.35 2.00
C HIS A 136 -6.52 -8.52 1.16
N PHE A 137 -5.56 -7.63 1.38
CA PHE A 137 -4.21 -7.67 0.84
C PHE A 137 -3.19 -7.64 1.97
N VAL A 138 -1.92 -7.88 1.61
CA VAL A 138 -0.79 -7.76 2.52
C VAL A 138 -0.17 -6.37 2.41
N GLY A 139 -0.46 -5.52 3.38
CA GLY A 139 0.26 -4.27 3.62
C GLY A 139 1.54 -4.53 4.41
N SER A 140 2.56 -3.73 4.19
CA SER A 140 3.84 -3.91 4.90
C SER A 140 4.64 -2.63 5.05
N SER A 141 5.36 -2.53 6.15
CA SER A 141 6.20 -1.39 6.48
C SER A 141 7.44 -1.83 7.25
N PHE A 142 8.56 -1.15 7.05
CA PHE A 142 9.63 -1.17 8.05
C PHE A 142 9.37 -0.09 9.08
N ILE A 143 9.63 -0.38 10.35
CA ILE A 143 9.62 0.58 11.44
C ILE A 143 11.05 0.65 11.97
N ILE A 144 11.63 1.84 11.94
CA ILE A 144 13.00 2.10 12.36
C ILE A 144 12.94 3.20 13.42
N ASN A 145 13.19 2.84 14.66
CA ASN A 145 13.00 3.73 15.82
C ASN A 145 11.57 4.33 15.81
N ASP A 146 11.46 5.65 15.81
CA ASP A 146 10.21 6.40 15.79
C ASP A 146 9.74 6.78 14.38
N SER A 147 10.30 6.16 13.34
CA SER A 147 9.97 6.38 11.93
C SER A 147 9.56 5.08 11.26
N PHE A 148 8.87 5.17 10.12
CA PHE A 148 8.52 4.00 9.34
C PHE A 148 8.58 4.28 7.85
N ALA A 149 8.57 3.22 7.07
CA ALA A 149 8.53 3.28 5.63
C ALA A 149 7.65 2.17 5.07
N VAL A 150 6.63 2.56 4.31
CA VAL A 150 5.78 1.63 3.57
C VAL A 150 6.58 0.94 2.49
N LEU A 151 6.42 -0.37 2.37
CA LEU A 151 7.10 -1.14 1.33
C LEU A 151 6.23 -1.23 0.09
N ASP A 152 6.75 -0.72 -1.02
CA ASP A 152 6.20 -0.94 -2.34
C ASP A 152 6.76 -2.22 -2.97
N TRP A 153 5.92 -3.26 -3.00
CA TRP A 153 6.28 -4.55 -3.59
C TRP A 153 6.48 -4.53 -5.10
N ASN A 154 6.01 -3.49 -5.81
CA ASN A 154 6.31 -3.35 -7.23
C ASN A 154 7.81 -3.13 -7.48
N GLN A 155 8.51 -2.50 -6.53
CA GLN A 155 9.96 -2.40 -6.57
C GLN A 155 10.63 -3.77 -6.37
N PHE A 156 10.01 -4.68 -5.62
CA PHE A 156 10.52 -6.05 -5.43
C PHE A 156 10.34 -6.92 -6.69
N ASN A 157 9.35 -6.62 -7.55
CA ASN A 157 9.21 -7.28 -8.85
C ASN A 157 10.36 -6.96 -9.82
N SER A 158 10.99 -5.78 -9.69
CA SER A 158 12.20 -5.43 -10.44
C SER A 158 13.41 -6.30 -10.06
N TRP A 159 13.34 -6.99 -8.92
CA TRP A 159 14.39 -7.87 -8.42
C TRP A 159 14.34 -9.29 -9.00
N GLY A 160 13.54 -9.52 -10.04
CA GLY A 160 13.51 -10.76 -10.82
C GLY A 160 12.78 -11.94 -10.16
N LEU A 161 12.11 -11.71 -9.03
CA LEU A 161 11.51 -12.77 -8.23
C LEU A 161 9.99 -12.92 -8.39
N GLY A 162 9.31 -12.05 -9.13
CA GLY A 162 7.83 -12.07 -9.20
C GLY A 162 7.20 -12.06 -7.80
N PHE A 163 7.84 -11.35 -6.87
CA PHE A 163 7.60 -11.45 -5.44
C PHE A 163 6.33 -10.68 -5.09
N ASN A 164 5.22 -11.39 -5.00
CA ASN A 164 3.94 -10.85 -4.57
C ASN A 164 3.67 -11.36 -3.15
N PRO A 165 3.67 -10.52 -2.11
CA PRO A 165 3.40 -10.95 -0.74
C PRO A 165 2.05 -11.64 -0.61
N ASN A 166 1.07 -11.31 -1.45
CA ASN A 166 -0.23 -11.97 -1.43
C ASN A 166 -0.16 -13.46 -1.83
N LYS A 167 0.83 -13.85 -2.64
CA LYS A 167 1.09 -15.26 -3.01
C LYS A 167 1.87 -16.03 -1.94
N HIS A 168 2.49 -15.33 -1.00
CA HIS A 168 3.35 -15.95 0.01
C HIS A 168 2.74 -15.98 1.39
N ILE A 169 1.91 -14.98 1.72
CA ILE A 169 1.27 -14.85 3.03
C ILE A 169 -0.13 -14.22 2.91
N GLY A 170 -0.70 -14.09 1.72
CA GLY A 170 -2.03 -13.51 1.50
C GLY A 170 -3.12 -14.55 1.24
N ASN A 171 -4.30 -14.08 0.86
CA ASN A 171 -5.44 -14.96 0.55
C ASN A 171 -5.19 -15.86 -0.66
N ILE A 172 -4.39 -15.41 -1.64
CA ILE A 172 -4.02 -16.22 -2.81
C ILE A 172 -3.28 -17.49 -2.38
N LEU A 173 -2.37 -17.41 -1.39
CA LEU A 173 -1.70 -18.60 -0.89
C LEU A 173 -2.70 -19.58 -0.26
N ILE A 174 -3.65 -19.08 0.53
CA ILE A 174 -4.65 -19.93 1.18
C ILE A 174 -5.48 -20.66 0.12
N ASP A 175 -5.92 -19.94 -0.91
CA ASP A 175 -6.64 -20.51 -2.03
C ASP A 175 -5.82 -21.56 -2.78
N ASP A 176 -4.53 -21.31 -3.02
CA ASP A 176 -3.60 -22.25 -3.68
C ASP A 176 -3.42 -23.54 -2.84
N ILE A 177 -3.21 -23.43 -1.52
CA ILE A 177 -3.08 -24.58 -0.60
C ILE A 177 -4.36 -25.42 -0.61
N LEU A 178 -5.52 -24.76 -0.59
CA LEU A 178 -6.82 -25.43 -0.62
C LEU A 178 -7.09 -26.11 -1.97
N PHE A 179 -6.64 -25.52 -3.07
CA PHE A 179 -6.79 -26.07 -4.42
C PHE A 179 -5.90 -27.30 -4.65
N ASP A 180 -4.71 -27.31 -4.06
CA ASP A 180 -3.74 -28.43 -4.18
C ASP A 180 -4.07 -29.64 -3.28
N ASP A 181 -5.25 -29.67 -2.64
CA ASP A 181 -5.72 -30.71 -1.71
C ASP A 181 -4.73 -30.99 -0.55
N ILE A 182 -3.94 -29.97 -0.15
CA ILE A 182 -2.99 -30.08 0.96
C ILE A 182 -3.78 -30.19 2.27
N ARG A 183 -3.65 -31.33 2.95
CA ARG A 183 -4.43 -31.63 4.16
C ARG A 183 -3.95 -30.86 5.39
N ASN A 184 -2.66 -30.54 5.48
CA ASN A 184 -2.08 -29.81 6.62
C ASN A 184 -1.86 -28.34 6.28
N ILE A 185 -2.96 -27.58 6.20
CA ILE A 185 -2.96 -26.17 5.80
C ILE A 185 -2.07 -25.32 6.72
N THR A 186 -2.16 -25.52 8.03
CA THR A 186 -1.37 -24.78 9.03
C THR A 186 0.14 -24.98 8.83
N GLU A 187 0.57 -26.21 8.56
CA GLU A 187 1.99 -26.50 8.36
C GLU A 187 2.53 -25.84 7.08
N GLU A 188 1.85 -26.03 5.95
CA GLU A 188 2.25 -25.45 4.66
C GLU A 188 2.23 -23.91 4.73
N TYR A 189 1.17 -23.32 5.29
CA TYR A 189 1.08 -21.87 5.45
C TYR A 189 2.21 -21.33 6.33
N THR A 190 2.53 -22.01 7.43
CA THR A 190 3.65 -21.62 8.32
C THR A 190 5.00 -21.70 7.61
N ASP A 191 5.25 -22.75 6.82
CA ASP A 191 6.51 -22.89 6.07
C ASP A 191 6.67 -21.79 5.02
N ARG A 192 5.61 -21.47 4.28
CA ARG A 192 5.61 -20.37 3.31
C ARG A 192 5.81 -19.01 3.98
N PHE A 193 5.21 -18.81 5.15
CA PHE A 193 5.42 -17.62 5.95
C PHE A 193 6.88 -17.50 6.40
N ILE A 194 7.47 -18.59 6.91
CA ILE A 194 8.88 -18.63 7.32
C ILE A 194 9.81 -18.28 6.14
N ASP A 195 9.59 -18.90 4.99
CA ASP A 195 10.39 -18.65 3.77
C ASP A 195 10.29 -17.20 3.30
N PHE A 196 9.08 -16.63 3.36
CA PHE A 196 8.83 -15.23 3.03
C PHE A 196 9.60 -14.28 3.96
N ILE A 197 9.53 -14.50 5.27
CA ILE A 197 10.24 -13.69 6.27
C ILE A 197 11.75 -13.84 6.11
N LYS A 198 12.26 -15.07 5.97
CA LYS A 198 13.68 -15.38 5.73
C LYS A 198 14.21 -14.57 4.56
N LEU A 199 13.50 -14.59 3.44
CA LEU A 199 13.91 -13.88 2.24
C LEU A 199 13.98 -12.36 2.43
N ILE A 200 13.00 -11.76 3.13
CA ILE A 200 13.01 -10.32 3.41
C ILE A 200 14.18 -9.97 4.33
N ILE A 201 14.35 -10.71 5.42
CA ILE A 201 15.39 -10.47 6.43
C ILE A 201 16.78 -10.62 5.82
N ASP A 202 17.05 -11.70 5.09
CA ASP A 202 18.34 -11.92 4.44
C ASP A 202 18.67 -10.83 3.44
N LYS A 203 17.65 -10.30 2.77
CA LYS A 203 17.82 -9.18 1.84
C LYS A 203 18.13 -7.88 2.57
N GLN A 204 17.45 -7.58 3.66
CA GLN A 204 17.71 -6.37 4.44
C GLN A 204 19.06 -6.43 5.17
N LYS A 205 19.48 -7.62 5.62
CA LYS A 205 20.83 -7.84 6.17
C LYS A 205 21.93 -7.46 5.17
N LYS A 206 21.74 -7.74 3.86
CA LYS A 206 22.68 -7.30 2.80
C LYS A 206 22.75 -5.78 2.66
N ASN A 207 21.69 -5.07 3.03
CA ASN A 207 21.61 -3.61 3.06
C ASN A 207 21.95 -3.03 4.44
N SER A 208 22.58 -3.80 5.33
CA SER A 208 22.96 -3.39 6.69
C SER A 208 21.79 -3.02 7.62
N ILE A 209 20.56 -3.44 7.28
CA ILE A 209 19.40 -3.36 8.18
C ILE A 209 19.25 -4.72 8.86
N ASN A 210 19.41 -4.74 10.18
CA ASN A 210 19.19 -5.94 10.98
C ASN A 210 17.80 -5.90 11.61
N ILE A 211 16.80 -6.47 10.92
CA ILE A 211 15.45 -6.63 11.47
C ILE A 211 15.55 -7.51 12.72
N THR A 212 15.05 -7.03 13.86
CA THR A 212 15.02 -7.77 15.12
C THR A 212 13.60 -8.22 15.50
N ASN A 213 12.58 -7.53 14.99
CA ASN A 213 11.19 -7.85 15.26
C ASN A 213 10.40 -8.07 13.96
N VAL A 214 9.47 -9.01 13.99
CA VAL A 214 8.43 -9.16 12.96
C VAL A 214 7.08 -9.06 13.64
N ILE A 215 6.29 -8.06 13.26
CA ILE A 215 4.90 -7.91 13.69
C ILE A 215 4.00 -8.35 12.56
N PHE A 216 3.18 -9.36 12.82
CA PHE A 216 2.19 -9.86 11.88
C PHE A 216 0.79 -9.69 12.46
N LEU A 217 -0.01 -8.85 11.81
CA LEU A 217 -1.40 -8.59 12.17
C LEU A 217 -2.31 -9.21 11.12
N SER A 218 -3.18 -10.13 11.53
CA SER A 218 -4.14 -10.76 10.61
C SER A 218 -5.39 -11.28 11.31
N GLU A 219 -6.46 -11.56 10.55
CA GLU A 219 -7.56 -12.38 11.04
C GLU A 219 -7.21 -13.87 11.11
N ASP A 220 -6.30 -14.31 10.22
CA ASP A 220 -5.95 -15.73 10.02
C ASP A 220 -4.73 -16.17 10.85
N ILE A 221 -4.49 -15.56 12.01
CA ILE A 221 -3.33 -15.93 12.85
C ILE A 221 -3.37 -17.40 13.29
N ASP A 222 -4.56 -17.99 13.33
CA ASP A 222 -4.79 -19.37 13.74
C ASP A 222 -4.24 -20.37 12.69
N LEU A 223 -3.84 -19.89 11.49
CA LEU A 223 -3.15 -20.67 10.46
C LEU A 223 -1.63 -20.73 10.67
N ILE A 224 -1.06 -20.01 11.65
CA ILE A 224 0.38 -20.00 11.92
C ILE A 224 0.70 -20.85 13.15
N ASP A 225 1.60 -21.82 12.97
CA ASP A 225 2.26 -22.51 14.08
C ASP A 225 3.37 -21.62 14.65
N ASP A 226 2.99 -20.79 15.64
CA ASP A 226 3.89 -19.87 16.35
C ASP A 226 5.08 -20.60 17.00
N LYS A 227 4.91 -21.85 17.42
CA LYS A 227 5.99 -22.64 18.02
C LYS A 227 7.02 -23.02 16.96
N LYS A 228 6.58 -23.53 15.80
CA LYS A 228 7.46 -23.85 14.68
C LYS A 228 8.21 -22.62 14.20
N LEU A 229 7.51 -21.50 14.03
CA LEU A 229 8.10 -20.22 13.62
C LEU A 229 9.23 -19.75 14.55
N ARG A 230 9.01 -19.77 15.87
CA ARG A 230 10.01 -19.36 16.87
C ARG A 230 11.20 -20.32 16.99
N LEU A 231 11.00 -21.60 16.69
CA LEU A 231 12.09 -22.58 16.66
C LEU A 231 13.00 -22.40 15.44
N GLU A 232 12.40 -22.10 14.28
CA GLU A 232 13.12 -21.90 13.03
C GLU A 232 13.90 -20.58 13.00
N TYR A 233 13.43 -19.55 13.70
CA TYR A 233 14.00 -18.20 13.69
C TYR A 233 14.14 -17.61 15.12
N PRO A 234 14.98 -18.23 15.98
CA PRO A 234 15.05 -17.89 17.41
C PRO A 234 15.65 -16.50 17.70
N GLU A 235 16.37 -15.91 16.74
CA GLU A 235 16.95 -14.58 16.86
C GLU A 235 15.96 -13.44 16.60
N ILE A 236 14.78 -13.75 16.04
CA ILE A 236 13.74 -12.77 15.72
C ILE A 236 12.61 -12.86 16.73
N ILE A 237 12.19 -11.69 17.22
CA ILE A 237 11.04 -11.59 18.09
C ILE A 237 9.78 -11.44 17.22
N PHE A 238 8.94 -12.47 17.22
CA PHE A 238 7.65 -12.45 16.54
C PHE A 238 6.53 -11.94 17.45
N TYR A 239 5.79 -10.96 16.94
CA TYR A 239 4.53 -10.46 17.49
C TYR A 239 3.40 -10.81 16.52
N ILE A 240 2.76 -11.95 16.73
CA ILE A 240 1.62 -12.40 15.93
C ILE A 240 0.34 -12.08 16.69
N ASP A 241 -0.55 -11.30 16.08
CA ASP A 241 -1.75 -10.87 16.76
C ASP A 241 -2.96 -10.68 15.84
N LYS A 242 -4.16 -10.77 16.42
CA LYS A 242 -5.40 -10.53 15.68
C LYS A 242 -5.46 -9.07 15.23
N LEU A 243 -5.83 -8.89 13.97
CA LEU A 243 -5.96 -7.57 13.35
C LEU A 243 -6.92 -6.66 14.15
N TYR A 244 -8.00 -7.22 14.69
CA TYR A 244 -8.99 -6.50 15.49
C TYR A 244 -9.00 -6.98 16.93
N LYS A 245 -8.61 -6.10 17.85
CA LYS A 245 -8.80 -6.28 19.30
C LYS A 245 -9.83 -5.28 19.84
N PRO A 246 -10.91 -5.73 20.51
CA PRO A 246 -11.98 -4.87 21.00
C PRO A 246 -11.53 -3.70 21.89
N ASN A 247 -10.40 -3.84 22.58
CA ASN A 247 -9.93 -2.89 23.60
C ASN A 247 -8.61 -2.20 23.24
N TYR A 248 -8.10 -2.40 22.02
CA TYR A 248 -6.73 -2.04 21.66
C TYR A 248 -6.66 -1.62 20.19
N SER A 249 -7.33 -0.54 19.80
CA SER A 249 -7.23 -0.10 18.41
C SER A 249 -5.95 0.70 18.20
N ILE A 250 -4.82 -0.02 18.09
CA ILE A 250 -3.54 0.48 17.57
C ILE A 250 -3.80 1.39 16.37
N GLN A 251 -4.77 1.03 15.54
CA GLN A 251 -5.17 1.77 14.34
C GLN A 251 -5.76 3.14 14.64
N VAL A 252 -6.72 3.25 15.57
CA VAL A 252 -7.31 4.55 15.94
C VAL A 252 -6.26 5.43 16.62
N ASN A 253 -5.43 4.83 17.47
CA ASN A 253 -4.30 5.54 18.06
C ASN A 253 -3.30 6.01 17.00
N GLY A 254 -3.07 5.21 15.97
CA GLY A 254 -2.28 5.55 14.80
C GLY A 254 -2.83 6.74 14.05
N CYS A 255 -4.12 6.75 13.73
CA CYS A 255 -4.78 7.89 13.08
C CYS A 255 -4.58 9.19 13.86
N PHE A 256 -4.76 9.17 15.18
CA PHE A 256 -4.56 10.37 16.00
C PHE A 256 -3.09 10.75 16.17
N THR A 257 -2.16 9.79 16.09
CA THR A 257 -0.72 10.09 16.09
C THR A 257 -0.29 10.74 14.78
N SER A 258 -0.82 10.31 13.64
CA SER A 258 -0.54 10.92 12.33
C SER A 258 -0.84 12.43 12.31
N LEU A 259 -1.91 12.86 12.99
CA LEU A 259 -2.21 14.29 13.15
C LEU A 259 -1.11 15.08 13.86
N LYS A 260 -0.42 14.45 14.82
CA LYS A 260 0.61 15.09 15.64
C LYS A 260 1.99 15.08 14.97
N GLN A 261 2.20 14.20 13.98
CA GLN A 261 3.47 14.00 13.30
C GLN A 261 3.57 14.68 11.92
N ASN A 262 2.51 15.37 11.46
CA ASN A 262 2.56 16.26 10.29
C ASN A 262 3.35 17.56 10.56
N ASN A 263 4.63 17.40 10.93
CA ASN A 263 5.68 18.38 10.70
C ASN A 263 6.59 17.79 9.61
N ASP A 264 6.98 18.62 8.65
CA ASP A 264 7.68 18.31 7.39
C ASP A 264 9.01 17.50 7.50
N ASP A 265 9.44 17.10 8.69
CA ASP A 265 10.74 16.50 8.99
C ASP A 265 10.83 14.96 8.73
N LEU A 266 9.70 14.24 8.70
CA LEU A 266 9.71 12.77 8.59
C LEU A 266 9.94 12.28 7.15
N ASN A 267 9.27 12.90 6.17
CA ASN A 267 9.36 12.51 4.75
C ASN A 267 10.76 12.74 4.16
N ASP A 268 11.44 13.80 4.60
CA ASP A 268 12.78 14.16 4.13
C ASP A 268 13.87 13.19 4.64
N SER A 269 13.69 12.63 5.84
CA SER A 269 14.61 11.66 6.44
C SER A 269 14.43 10.25 5.84
N ILE A 270 13.20 9.87 5.54
CA ILE A 270 12.86 8.58 4.91
C ILE A 270 13.38 8.53 3.46
N ASN A 271 13.19 9.60 2.69
CA ASN A 271 13.67 9.68 1.31
C ASN A 271 15.21 9.64 1.23
N LYS A 272 15.92 10.37 2.10
CA LYS A 272 17.40 10.33 2.17
C LYS A 272 17.94 8.97 2.62
N PHE A 273 17.23 8.27 3.50
CA PHE A 273 17.60 6.92 3.92
C PHE A 273 17.46 5.91 2.76
N PHE A 274 16.38 6.01 1.98
CA PHE A 274 16.19 5.13 0.83
C PHE A 274 17.10 5.43 -0.36
N GLU A 275 17.51 6.69 -0.55
CA GLU A 275 18.57 7.02 -1.51
C GLU A 275 19.92 6.36 -1.18
N GLY A 276 20.17 6.02 0.10
CA GLY A 276 21.39 5.35 0.56
C GLY A 276 21.28 3.83 0.74
N VAL A 277 20.09 3.29 0.99
CA VAL A 277 19.86 1.88 1.38
C VAL A 277 19.20 1.04 0.30
N LEU A 278 18.44 1.67 -0.60
CA LEU A 278 17.95 1.04 -1.81
C LEU A 278 18.73 1.65 -2.98
N PRO A 279 19.72 0.95 -3.57
CA PRO A 279 19.92 1.16 -4.98
C PRO A 279 18.62 0.65 -5.61
N LEU A 280 17.62 1.53 -5.76
CA LEU A 280 16.75 1.45 -6.91
C LEU A 280 17.71 1.16 -8.05
N ASP A 281 17.50 0.06 -8.77
CA ASP A 281 18.16 -0.14 -10.05
C ASP A 281 17.55 0.85 -11.07
N ASN A 282 17.49 2.12 -10.67
CA ASN A 282 17.59 3.29 -11.50
C ASN A 282 18.75 3.15 -12.47
N SER A 283 19.69 2.20 -12.36
CA SER A 283 20.68 2.02 -13.43
C SER A 283 20.01 1.67 -14.76
N PHE A 284 18.94 0.86 -14.83
CA PHE A 284 18.29 0.60 -16.13
C PHE A 284 17.50 1.81 -16.63
N LEU A 285 16.64 2.39 -15.80
CA LEU A 285 15.84 3.55 -16.20
C LEU A 285 16.70 4.78 -16.43
N GLN A 286 17.70 5.06 -15.60
CA GLN A 286 18.70 6.10 -15.80
C GLN A 286 19.58 5.83 -17.03
N LYS A 287 20.05 4.60 -17.28
CA LYS A 287 20.76 4.28 -18.54
C LYS A 287 19.85 4.44 -19.75
N ALA A 288 18.59 4.02 -19.66
CA ALA A 288 17.59 4.25 -20.69
C ALA A 288 17.29 5.75 -20.87
N PHE A 289 17.28 6.53 -19.79
CA PHE A 289 17.09 7.98 -19.79
C PHE A 289 18.29 8.69 -20.42
N ASP A 290 19.50 8.36 -20.02
CA ASP A 290 20.75 8.90 -20.58
C ASP A 290 20.85 8.53 -22.08
N PHE A 291 20.37 7.33 -22.44
CA PHE A 291 20.32 6.86 -23.82
C PHE A 291 19.27 7.58 -24.68
N ILE A 292 18.06 7.80 -24.16
CA ILE A 292 16.96 8.47 -24.87
C ILE A 292 17.21 9.99 -24.96
N SER A 293 17.68 10.62 -23.88
CA SER A 293 17.80 12.08 -23.78
C SER A 293 18.88 12.68 -24.70
N GLY A 294 19.80 11.85 -25.21
CA GLY A 294 20.84 12.24 -26.17
C GLY A 294 20.56 11.88 -27.63
N LYS A 295 19.40 11.28 -27.95
CA LYS A 295 19.14 10.70 -29.28
C LYS A 295 17.78 11.08 -29.84
N LYS A 296 17.69 11.17 -31.16
CA LYS A 296 16.42 11.41 -31.86
C LYS A 296 15.69 10.08 -32.07
N ILE A 297 14.43 10.03 -31.67
CA ILE A 297 13.58 8.86 -31.87
C ILE A 297 12.98 8.94 -33.28
N ASP A 298 13.23 7.93 -34.11
CA ASP A 298 12.66 7.82 -35.46
C ASP A 298 11.26 7.22 -35.41
N GLN A 299 11.06 6.15 -34.63
CA GLN A 299 9.78 5.46 -34.51
C GLN A 299 9.64 4.69 -33.20
N VAL A 300 8.46 4.70 -32.61
CA VAL A 300 8.10 3.82 -31.49
C VAL A 300 7.14 2.74 -31.96
N VAL A 301 7.40 1.49 -31.57
CA VAL A 301 6.55 0.35 -31.90
C VAL A 301 6.05 -0.30 -30.61
N TYR A 302 4.74 -0.43 -30.45
CA TYR A 302 4.14 -1.21 -29.38
C TYR A 302 4.08 -2.68 -29.78
N CYS A 303 4.60 -3.55 -28.93
CA CYS A 303 4.72 -4.98 -29.18
C CYS A 303 4.11 -5.81 -28.06
N ALA A 304 3.52 -6.94 -28.44
CA ALA A 304 3.11 -7.98 -27.49
C ALA A 304 4.32 -8.68 -26.88
N GLU A 305 4.11 -9.29 -25.72
CA GLU A 305 4.99 -10.35 -25.22
C GLU A 305 5.15 -11.44 -26.31
N GLY A 306 6.41 -11.84 -26.62
CA GLY A 306 6.73 -12.73 -27.74
C GLY A 306 7.14 -12.01 -29.05
N GLY A 307 7.11 -10.67 -29.08
CA GLY A 307 7.74 -9.89 -30.15
C GLY A 307 6.87 -9.54 -31.35
N LYS A 308 5.57 -9.85 -31.28
CA LYS A 308 4.60 -9.44 -32.30
C LYS A 308 4.38 -7.93 -32.25
N GLU A 309 4.65 -7.23 -33.35
CA GLU A 309 4.30 -5.81 -33.49
C GLU A 309 2.78 -5.65 -33.51
N LEU A 310 2.27 -4.76 -32.66
CA LEU A 310 0.85 -4.47 -32.53
C LEU A 310 0.49 -3.12 -33.14
N ARG A 311 1.33 -2.09 -32.92
CA ARG A 311 1.06 -0.74 -33.41
C ARG A 311 2.33 0.08 -33.59
N LYS A 312 2.40 0.87 -34.67
CA LYS A 312 3.47 1.86 -34.89
C LYS A 312 2.98 3.24 -34.47
N LEU A 313 3.84 3.99 -33.80
CA LEU A 313 3.57 5.28 -33.18
C LEU A 313 4.66 6.24 -33.66
N ASN A 314 4.31 7.10 -34.61
CA ASN A 314 5.26 7.91 -35.36
C ASN A 314 5.43 9.32 -34.77
N THR A 315 4.57 9.70 -33.83
CA THR A 315 4.67 10.99 -33.14
C THR A 315 4.59 10.81 -31.63
N SER A 316 5.13 11.79 -30.91
CA SER A 316 5.00 11.87 -29.45
C SER A 316 3.54 11.84 -29.01
N SER A 317 2.67 12.60 -29.70
CA SER A 317 1.24 12.65 -29.37
C SER A 317 0.55 11.29 -29.57
N GLU A 318 0.87 10.57 -30.65
CA GLU A 318 0.34 9.22 -30.87
C GLU A 318 0.80 8.26 -29.78
N PHE A 319 2.08 8.33 -29.41
CA PHE A 319 2.63 7.52 -28.35
C PHE A 319 1.95 7.80 -27.00
N PHE A 320 1.79 9.07 -26.61
CA PHE A 320 1.17 9.43 -25.34
C PHE A 320 -0.31 9.05 -25.28
N SER A 321 -1.08 9.30 -26.35
CA SER A 321 -2.48 8.90 -26.44
C SER A 321 -2.60 7.38 -26.28
N HIS A 322 -1.82 6.64 -27.05
CA HIS A 322 -1.81 5.19 -26.99
C HIS A 322 -1.40 4.67 -25.60
N PHE A 323 -0.36 5.25 -24.99
CA PHE A 323 0.11 4.86 -23.67
C PHE A 323 -0.99 5.02 -22.62
N ASN A 324 -1.63 6.19 -22.56
CA ASN A 324 -2.68 6.49 -21.59
C ASN A 324 -3.92 5.60 -21.81
N GLU A 325 -4.29 5.34 -23.06
CA GLU A 325 -5.42 4.45 -23.41
C GLU A 325 -5.12 2.98 -23.08
N THR A 326 -3.88 2.53 -23.29
CA THR A 326 -3.52 1.12 -23.29
C THR A 326 -3.02 0.62 -21.94
N LYS A 327 -2.33 1.46 -21.16
CA LYS A 327 -1.72 1.08 -19.88
C LYS A 327 -2.71 0.43 -18.89
N PRO A 328 -3.96 0.91 -18.72
CA PRO A 328 -4.89 0.30 -17.76
C PRO A 328 -5.32 -1.12 -18.10
N PHE A 329 -5.21 -1.53 -19.38
CA PHE A 329 -5.82 -2.76 -19.89
C PHE A 329 -4.81 -3.74 -20.50
N ALA A 330 -3.57 -3.31 -20.74
CA ALA A 330 -2.58 -4.11 -21.42
C ALA A 330 -1.87 -5.12 -20.50
N ASN A 331 -1.44 -6.23 -21.09
CA ASN A 331 -0.51 -7.16 -20.43
C ASN A 331 0.75 -6.38 -19.99
N PRO A 332 1.14 -6.40 -18.70
CA PRO A 332 2.32 -5.72 -18.17
C PRO A 332 3.65 -6.09 -18.86
N ASP A 333 3.72 -7.26 -19.50
CA ASP A 333 4.90 -7.75 -20.24
C ASP A 333 4.96 -7.29 -21.71
N ASN A 334 3.91 -6.63 -22.21
CA ASN A 334 3.98 -5.89 -23.47
C ASN A 334 4.99 -4.73 -23.33
N TYR A 335 5.51 -4.26 -24.46
CA TYR A 335 6.62 -3.30 -24.44
C TYR A 335 6.58 -2.32 -25.61
N TYR A 336 7.23 -1.18 -25.41
CA TYR A 336 7.58 -0.26 -26.50
C TYR A 336 9.01 -0.51 -26.95
N LEU A 337 9.19 -0.54 -28.27
CA LEU A 337 10.46 -0.58 -28.94
C LEU A 337 10.71 0.81 -29.53
N PHE A 338 11.63 1.55 -28.93
CA PHE A 338 12.10 2.84 -29.44
C PHE A 338 13.19 2.58 -30.47
N ASN A 339 12.96 2.99 -31.71
CA ASN A 339 13.95 2.96 -32.79
C ASN A 339 14.52 4.37 -32.94
N PHE A 340 15.83 4.47 -32.95
CA PHE A 340 16.56 5.74 -33.05
C PHE A 340 17.12 5.92 -34.47
N ASP A 341 17.41 7.16 -34.83
CA ASP A 341 17.96 7.54 -36.14
C ASP A 341 19.33 6.91 -36.45
N ASP A 342 20.08 6.53 -35.42
CA ASP A 342 21.34 5.79 -35.52
C ASP A 342 21.18 4.25 -35.64
N ASN A 343 19.97 3.78 -35.95
CA ASN A 343 19.56 2.36 -36.03
C ASN A 343 19.64 1.58 -34.72
N GLN A 344 19.90 2.24 -33.59
CA GLN A 344 19.83 1.56 -32.30
C GLN A 344 18.39 1.35 -31.87
N LYS A 345 18.18 0.40 -30.96
CA LYS A 345 16.86 0.02 -30.47
C LYS A 345 16.87 -0.10 -28.95
N LEU A 346 15.85 0.44 -28.31
CA LEU A 346 15.63 0.29 -26.88
C LEU A 346 14.26 -0.33 -26.62
N LYS A 347 14.25 -1.44 -25.89
CA LYS A 347 13.04 -2.12 -25.45
C LYS A 347 12.69 -1.70 -24.02
N VAL A 348 11.50 -1.15 -23.83
CA VAL A 348 10.98 -0.74 -22.51
C VAL A 348 9.63 -1.41 -22.27
N LYS A 349 9.56 -2.32 -21.29
CA LYS A 349 8.28 -2.97 -20.93
C LYS A 349 7.34 -1.97 -20.26
N LEU A 350 6.03 -2.16 -20.45
CA LEU A 350 4.99 -1.32 -19.85
C LEU A 350 5.12 -1.21 -18.34
N ARG A 351 5.35 -2.33 -17.66
CA ARG A 351 5.56 -2.39 -16.20
C ARG A 351 6.75 -1.56 -15.69
N HIS A 352 7.61 -1.05 -16.58
CA HIS A 352 8.78 -0.23 -16.23
C HIS A 352 8.59 1.25 -16.54
N ILE A 353 7.42 1.66 -17.07
CA ILE A 353 7.14 3.07 -17.41
C ILE A 353 6.31 3.71 -16.30
N ASP A 354 6.93 4.57 -15.51
CA ASP A 354 6.26 5.44 -14.55
C ASP A 354 5.85 6.79 -15.19
N GLU A 355 4.65 7.25 -14.87
CA GLU A 355 3.81 8.14 -15.70
C GLU A 355 4.30 9.59 -15.82
N GLU A 356 5.02 10.15 -14.84
CA GLU A 356 5.37 11.58 -14.90
C GLU A 356 6.79 11.88 -15.38
N ASN A 357 7.79 11.09 -14.97
CA ASN A 357 9.19 11.43 -15.26
C ASN A 357 9.69 10.85 -16.58
N PHE A 358 9.15 9.71 -17.01
CA PHE A 358 9.52 9.10 -18.29
C PHE A 358 8.90 9.85 -19.48
N LEU A 359 7.62 10.20 -19.39
CA LEU A 359 6.88 10.83 -20.47
C LEU A 359 7.38 12.25 -20.78
N LYS A 360 7.76 13.04 -19.76
CA LYS A 360 8.25 14.43 -19.94
C LYS A 360 9.61 14.51 -20.67
N LYS A 361 10.36 13.41 -20.76
CA LYS A 361 11.73 13.38 -21.31
C LYS A 361 11.83 12.79 -22.73
N ILE A 362 10.76 12.19 -23.24
CA ILE A 362 10.70 11.68 -24.62
C ILE A 362 10.55 12.84 -25.61
N LYS A 363 11.52 12.99 -26.50
CA LYS A 363 11.49 13.96 -27.60
C LYS A 363 11.62 13.22 -28.93
N PHE A 364 10.62 13.39 -29.80
CA PHE A 364 10.63 12.89 -31.18
C PHE A 364 11.30 13.91 -32.10
#